data_AF-A0A3Q3G571-F1
#
_entry.id   AF-A0A3Q3G571-F1
#
_cell.length_a   1.000
_cell.length_b   1.000
_cell.length_c   1.000
_cell.angle_alpha   90.00
_cell.angle_beta   90.00
_cell.angle_gamma   90.00
#
_symmetry.space_group_name_H-M   'P 1'
#
loop_
_entity.id
_entity.type
_entity.pdbx_description
1 polymer ?
#
loop_
_entity_poly.entity_id
_entity_poly.type
_entity_poly.pdbx_seq_one_letter_code
_entity_poly.pdbx_strand_id
1 'polypeptide(L)'
;EIAKHFDPEEEGYDVVEDAIYTMTGVAWYINDMKRKHEHAVRLQEVQSLLLNWKGPDLTTFGELVLEGTFKVHRAKNERTLFLFDRILLITKRRGEHYVYKSLISSSNLMLIKSSKDSLSFSVTHYKHPKQAHTVQAKTLEEKKIWTHHIKRIILENHLTNIPQK
;
A
#
# COMPACT_ATOMS: atom_id res chain seq x y z
N GLU A 1 -4.18 -19.64 -27.43
CA GLU A 1 -4.53 -20.86 -28.20
C GLU A 1 -3.91 -20.85 -29.60
N ILE A 2 -3.90 -19.73 -30.32
CA ILE A 2 -3.37 -19.66 -31.71
C ILE A 2 -1.86 -19.99 -31.80
N ALA A 3 -0.98 -19.38 -30.99
CA ALA A 3 0.47 -19.68 -31.02
C ALA A 3 0.86 -21.10 -30.54
N LYS A 4 -0.04 -21.83 -29.86
CA LYS A 4 0.21 -23.24 -29.50
C LYS A 4 -0.02 -24.20 -30.67
N HIS A 5 -0.63 -23.70 -31.75
CA HIS A 5 -1.02 -24.46 -32.92
C HIS A 5 -0.49 -23.86 -34.23
N PHE A 6 0.38 -22.84 -34.15
CA PHE A 6 1.05 -22.26 -35.30
C PHE A 6 2.47 -22.82 -35.38
N ASP A 7 2.85 -23.35 -36.54
CA ASP A 7 4.16 -23.96 -36.73
C ASP A 7 5.24 -22.87 -36.68
N PRO A 8 6.30 -22.99 -35.86
CA PRO A 8 7.41 -22.04 -35.86
C PRO A 8 8.10 -21.88 -37.23
N GLU A 9 7.94 -22.85 -38.14
CA GLU A 9 8.48 -22.80 -39.49
C GLU A 9 7.50 -22.22 -40.55
N GLU A 10 6.27 -21.83 -40.16
CA GLU A 10 5.29 -21.20 -41.06
C GLU A 10 5.58 -19.72 -41.31
N GLU A 11 5.44 -19.30 -42.58
CA GLU A 11 5.53 -17.90 -42.99
C GLU A 11 4.44 -17.06 -42.29
N GLY A 12 4.85 -16.06 -41.50
CA GLY A 12 3.94 -15.22 -40.70
C GLY A 12 3.83 -15.59 -39.21
N TYR A 13 4.58 -16.60 -38.74
CA TYR A 13 4.70 -16.90 -37.30
C TYR A 13 5.21 -15.69 -36.49
N ASP A 14 6.17 -14.96 -37.04
CA ASP A 14 6.74 -13.72 -36.48
C ASP A 14 5.68 -12.61 -36.31
N VAL A 15 4.77 -12.46 -37.27
CA VAL A 15 3.66 -11.52 -37.20
C VAL A 15 2.66 -11.92 -36.11
N VAL A 16 2.38 -13.22 -35.96
CA VAL A 16 1.50 -13.74 -34.91
C VAL A 16 2.14 -13.58 -33.52
N GLU A 17 3.45 -13.82 -33.39
CA GLU A 17 4.20 -13.63 -32.15
C GLU A 17 4.23 -12.15 -31.72
N ASP A 18 4.53 -11.23 -32.65
CA ASP A 18 4.54 -9.78 -32.39
C ASP A 18 3.15 -9.25 -32.02
N ALA A 19 2.10 -9.74 -32.69
CA ALA A 19 0.72 -9.41 -32.35
C ALA A 19 0.37 -9.88 -30.92
N ILE A 20 0.78 -11.09 -30.52
CA ILE A 20 0.53 -11.62 -29.17
C ILE A 20 1.30 -10.82 -28.11
N TYR A 21 2.58 -10.51 -28.37
CA TYR A 21 3.40 -9.71 -27.47
C TYR A 21 2.78 -8.33 -27.26
N THR A 22 2.41 -7.67 -28.35
CA THR A 22 1.77 -6.35 -28.34
C THR A 22 0.43 -6.38 -27.60
N MET A 23 -0.45 -7.33 -27.92
CA MET A 23 -1.76 -7.44 -27.26
C MET A 23 -1.63 -7.76 -25.77
N THR A 24 -0.64 -8.58 -25.37
CA THR A 24 -0.37 -8.87 -23.96
C THR A 24 0.12 -7.61 -23.23
N GLY A 25 0.99 -6.82 -23.87
CA GLY A 25 1.44 -5.53 -23.35
C GLY A 25 0.28 -4.53 -23.18
N VAL A 26 -0.60 -4.42 -24.17
CA VAL A 26 -1.80 -3.58 -24.10
C VAL A 26 -2.74 -4.04 -22.99
N ALA A 27 -3.00 -5.35 -22.87
CA ALA A 27 -3.83 -5.89 -21.81
C ALA A 27 -3.25 -5.62 -20.41
N TRP A 28 -1.94 -5.78 -20.24
CA TRP A 28 -1.25 -5.45 -19.00
C TRP A 28 -1.36 -3.96 -18.67
N TYR A 29 -1.14 -3.09 -19.66
CA TYR A 29 -1.26 -1.64 -19.51
C TYR A 29 -2.68 -1.21 -19.14
N ILE A 30 -3.70 -1.74 -19.81
CA ILE A 30 -5.11 -1.47 -19.49
C ILE A 30 -5.41 -1.89 -18.04
N ASN A 31 -4.97 -3.09 -17.64
CA ASN A 31 -5.16 -3.58 -16.28
C ASN A 31 -4.44 -2.70 -15.24
N ASP A 32 -3.24 -2.22 -15.54
CA ASP A 32 -2.49 -1.32 -14.65
C ASP A 32 -3.18 0.05 -14.54
N MET A 33 -3.58 0.63 -15.67
CA MET A 33 -4.28 1.91 -15.71
C MET A 33 -5.62 1.86 -14.99
N LYS A 34 -6.37 0.75 -15.15
CA LYS A 34 -7.62 0.53 -14.42
C LYS A 34 -7.37 0.45 -12.90
N ARG A 35 -6.37 -0.32 -12.47
CA ARG A 35 -6.00 -0.43 -11.05
C ARG A 35 -5.62 0.93 -10.46
N LYS A 36 -4.78 1.69 -11.16
CA LYS A 36 -4.38 3.04 -10.73
C LYS A 36 -5.57 3.98 -10.62
N HIS A 37 -6.51 3.92 -11.56
CA HIS A 37 -7.72 4.71 -11.50
C HIS A 37 -8.58 4.34 -10.29
N GLU A 38 -8.81 3.05 -10.03
CA GLU A 38 -9.55 2.57 -8.85
C GLU A 38 -8.91 3.05 -7.54
N HIS A 39 -7.58 2.99 -7.44
CA HIS A 39 -6.85 3.48 -6.28
C HIS A 39 -6.94 5.01 -6.12
N ALA A 40 -6.91 5.77 -7.22
CA ALA A 40 -7.08 7.22 -7.21
C ALA A 40 -8.49 7.62 -6.78
N VAL A 41 -9.52 6.92 -7.26
CA VAL A 41 -10.92 7.10 -6.83
C VAL A 41 -11.04 6.81 -5.33
N ARG A 42 -10.49 5.68 -4.87
CA ARG A 42 -10.52 5.31 -3.44
C ARG A 42 -9.83 6.36 -2.57
N LEU A 43 -8.71 6.94 -3.02
CA LEU A 43 -8.02 8.01 -2.32
C LEU A 43 -8.92 9.25 -2.15
N GLN A 44 -9.64 9.67 -3.21
CA GLN A 44 -10.57 10.79 -3.13
C GLN A 44 -11.73 10.54 -2.16
N GLU A 45 -12.26 9.31 -2.13
CA GLU A 45 -13.27 8.91 -1.14
C GLU A 45 -12.73 9.03 0.29
N VAL A 46 -11.53 8.49 0.56
CA VAL A 46 -10.89 8.57 1.87
C VAL A 46 -10.68 10.02 2.30
N GLN A 47 -10.22 10.88 1.38
CA GLN A 47 -10.06 12.32 1.62
C GLN A 47 -11.39 12.97 2.03
N SER A 48 -12.49 12.67 1.34
CA SER A 48 -13.81 13.22 1.64
C SER A 48 -14.36 12.76 3.01
N LEU A 49 -13.98 11.57 3.46
CA LEU A 49 -14.43 10.97 4.71
C LEU A 49 -13.53 11.29 5.91
N LEU A 50 -12.40 11.99 5.69
CA LEU A 50 -11.38 12.24 6.69
C LEU A 50 -11.69 13.51 7.52
N LEU A 51 -12.12 13.31 8.76
CA LEU A 51 -12.39 14.36 9.73
C LEU A 51 -11.12 14.79 10.47
N ASN A 52 -11.07 16.07 10.83
CA ASN A 52 -9.98 16.72 11.58
C ASN A 52 -8.62 16.70 10.88
N TRP A 53 -8.58 16.45 9.56
CA TRP A 53 -7.39 16.62 8.76
C TRP A 53 -7.20 18.10 8.41
N LYS A 54 -5.97 18.59 8.60
CA LYS A 54 -5.56 19.96 8.27
C LYS A 54 -4.28 19.99 7.45
N GLY A 55 -3.82 18.83 6.98
CA GLY A 55 -2.64 18.73 6.13
C GLY A 55 -2.98 18.94 4.65
N PRO A 56 -2.01 18.75 3.74
CA PRO A 56 -2.22 18.89 2.31
C PRO A 56 -3.15 17.80 1.76
N ASP A 57 -3.51 17.91 0.48
CA ASP A 57 -4.31 16.90 -0.18
C ASP A 57 -3.64 15.51 -0.14
N LEU A 58 -4.40 14.43 0.09
CA LEU A 58 -3.81 13.09 0.22
C LEU A 58 -3.08 12.63 -1.04
N THR A 59 -3.46 13.15 -2.22
CA THR A 59 -2.76 12.86 -3.49
C THR A 59 -1.30 13.31 -3.46
N THR A 60 -0.96 14.30 -2.62
CA THR A 60 0.41 14.78 -2.44
C THR A 60 1.31 13.78 -1.71
N PHE A 61 0.78 12.66 -1.20
CA PHE A 61 1.56 11.61 -0.56
C PHE A 61 1.79 10.35 -1.41
N GLY A 62 1.33 10.36 -2.66
CA GLY A 62 1.49 9.25 -3.60
C GLY A 62 0.26 8.34 -3.69
N GLU A 63 0.44 7.16 -4.27
CA GLU A 63 -0.63 6.19 -4.44
C GLU A 63 -1.02 5.57 -3.09
N LEU A 64 -2.31 5.24 -2.94
CA LEU A 64 -2.77 4.42 -1.83
C LEU A 64 -2.36 2.96 -2.11
N VAL A 65 -1.45 2.44 -1.29
CA VAL A 65 -0.86 1.10 -1.45
C VAL A 65 -1.68 0.05 -0.71
N LEU A 66 -2.09 0.32 0.54
CA LEU A 66 -2.91 -0.57 1.35
C LEU A 66 -3.89 0.21 2.24
N GLU A 67 -5.07 -0.36 2.43
CA GLU A 67 -6.07 0.05 3.43
C GLU A 67 -6.44 -1.13 4.31
N GLY A 68 -6.52 -0.93 5.63
CA GLY A 68 -6.77 -2.02 6.58
C GLY A 68 -7.27 -1.52 7.92
N THR A 69 -8.20 -2.27 8.52
CA THR A 69 -8.78 -1.94 9.84
C THR A 69 -8.38 -2.99 10.86
N PHE A 70 -7.72 -2.52 11.92
CA PHE A 70 -7.08 -3.36 12.91
C PHE A 70 -7.59 -3.08 14.33
N LYS A 71 -7.60 -4.11 15.16
CA LYS A 71 -7.81 -3.94 16.60
C LYS A 71 -6.55 -3.35 17.22
N VAL A 72 -6.70 -2.39 18.13
CA VAL A 72 -5.57 -1.86 18.90
C VAL A 72 -5.35 -2.75 20.11
N HIS A 73 -4.10 -3.13 20.37
CA HIS A 73 -3.77 -3.96 21.52
C HIS A 73 -4.23 -3.28 22.83
N ARG A 74 -4.98 -4.00 23.68
CA ARG A 74 -5.54 -3.53 24.97
C ARG A 74 -6.52 -2.36 24.89
N ALA A 75 -7.07 -2.05 23.71
CA ALA A 75 -8.12 -1.06 23.57
C ALA A 75 -9.30 -1.61 22.75
N LYS A 76 -10.53 -1.26 23.14
CA LYS A 76 -11.75 -1.64 22.39
C LYS A 76 -11.89 -0.92 21.03
N ASN A 77 -11.02 0.05 20.75
CA ASN A 77 -11.11 0.84 19.53
C ASN A 77 -10.32 0.20 18.40
N GLU A 78 -10.87 0.25 17.20
CA GLU A 78 -10.15 -0.08 15.98
C GLU A 78 -9.38 1.15 15.44
N ARG A 79 -8.38 0.87 14.60
CA ARG A 79 -7.68 1.86 13.80
C ARG A 79 -7.72 1.44 12.35
N THR A 80 -8.07 2.37 11.48
CA THR A 80 -7.92 2.19 10.05
C THR A 80 -6.62 2.86 9.63
N LEU A 81 -5.75 2.06 9.00
CA LEU A 81 -4.46 2.46 8.49
C LEU A 81 -4.58 2.61 6.98
N PHE A 82 -4.03 3.69 6.44
CA PHE A 82 -3.88 3.93 5.01
C PHE A 82 -2.39 4.11 4.74
N LEU A 83 -1.81 3.16 4.02
CA LEU A 83 -0.40 3.19 3.63
C LEU A 83 -0.29 3.81 2.25
N PHE A 84 0.36 4.96 2.17
CA PHE A 84 0.72 5.64 0.93
C PHE A 84 2.21 5.49 0.67
N ASP A 85 2.67 5.81 -0.55
CA ASP A 85 4.09 5.75 -0.91
C ASP A 85 4.99 6.56 0.05
N ARG A 86 4.49 7.71 0.52
CA ARG A 86 5.27 8.64 1.36
C ARG A 86 4.86 8.68 2.83
N ILE A 87 3.71 8.14 3.21
CA ILE A 87 3.22 8.21 4.59
C ILE A 87 2.45 6.96 5.00
N LEU A 88 2.38 6.73 6.30
CA LEU A 88 1.35 5.90 6.93
C LEU A 88 0.39 6.80 7.70
N LEU A 89 -0.85 6.88 7.24
CA LEU A 89 -1.94 7.61 7.89
C LEU A 89 -2.69 6.68 8.85
N ILE A 90 -2.89 7.11 10.08
CA ILE A 90 -3.56 6.34 11.13
C ILE A 90 -4.80 7.11 11.56
N THR A 91 -5.94 6.43 11.52
CA THR A 91 -7.25 7.02 11.80
C THR A 91 -8.06 6.16 12.77
N LYS A 92 -9.10 6.75 13.38
CA LYS A 92 -10.13 6.03 14.13
C LYS A 92 -11.45 6.09 13.37
N ARG A 93 -12.08 4.95 13.12
CA ARG A 93 -13.41 4.89 12.50
C ARG A 93 -14.50 5.51 13.39
N ARG A 94 -15.40 6.30 12.78
CA ARG A 94 -16.58 6.91 13.41
C ARG A 94 -17.76 6.86 12.42
N GLY A 95 -18.52 5.77 12.46
CA GLY A 95 -19.52 5.47 11.41
C GLY A 95 -18.83 5.27 10.06
N GLU A 96 -19.30 5.99 9.05
CA GLU A 96 -18.71 6.02 7.71
C GLU A 96 -17.48 6.93 7.58
N HIS A 97 -17.18 7.73 8.62
CA HIS A 97 -16.06 8.67 8.59
C HIS A 97 -14.81 8.12 9.27
N TYR A 98 -13.66 8.70 8.93
CA TYR A 98 -12.38 8.46 9.58
C TYR A 98 -11.94 9.70 10.35
N VAL A 99 -11.63 9.56 11.64
CA VAL A 99 -11.08 10.66 12.44
C VAL A 99 -9.56 10.55 12.44
N TYR A 100 -8.87 11.57 11.92
CA TYR A 100 -7.41 11.65 11.95
C TYR A 100 -6.84 11.44 13.38
N LYS A 101 -5.75 10.67 13.48
CA LYS A 101 -5.03 10.43 14.75
C LYS A 101 -3.55 10.74 14.67
N SER A 102 -2.88 10.22 13.65
CA SER A 102 -1.46 10.43 13.47
C SER A 102 -1.06 10.12 12.03
N LEU A 103 0.11 10.63 11.66
CA LEU A 103 0.75 10.42 10.37
C LEU A 103 2.23 10.18 10.62
N ILE A 104 2.80 9.18 9.94
CA ILE A 104 4.23 8.88 10.01
C ILE A 104 4.77 8.92 8.58
N SER A 105 5.74 9.81 8.31
CA SER A 105 6.47 9.82 7.03
C SER A 105 7.17 8.47 6.82
N SER A 106 7.15 7.95 5.60
CA SER A 106 7.86 6.73 5.20
C SER A 106 9.36 6.80 5.54
N SER A 107 9.98 7.97 5.36
CA SER A 107 11.38 8.25 5.71
C SER A 107 11.69 8.07 7.20
N ASN A 108 10.66 8.16 8.05
CA ASN A 108 10.79 8.10 9.50
C ASN A 108 10.09 6.87 10.10
N LEU A 109 9.48 6.04 9.26
CA LEU A 109 8.66 4.90 9.67
C LEU A 109 9.55 3.73 10.09
N MET A 110 9.28 3.18 11.25
CA MET A 110 9.94 1.99 11.76
C MET A 110 8.90 0.91 12.07
N LEU A 111 9.15 -0.31 11.59
CA LEU A 111 8.31 -1.48 11.84
C LEU A 111 8.91 -2.36 12.94
N ILE A 112 8.15 -2.59 14.00
CA ILE A 112 8.50 -3.47 15.12
C ILE A 112 7.62 -4.71 15.04
N LYS A 113 8.25 -5.89 14.94
CA LYS A 113 7.53 -7.16 15.01
C LYS A 113 7.28 -7.54 16.47
N SER A 114 6.06 -7.95 16.79
CA SER A 114 5.77 -8.54 18.10
C SER A 114 6.38 -9.94 18.19
N SER A 115 7.15 -10.20 19.26
CA SER A 115 7.68 -11.53 19.58
C SER A 115 6.69 -12.40 20.36
N LYS A 116 5.67 -11.78 20.98
CA LYS A 116 4.72 -12.47 21.87
C LYS A 116 3.37 -12.77 21.21
N ASP A 117 3.01 -12.04 20.16
CA ASP A 117 1.73 -12.18 19.46
C ASP A 117 1.99 -12.31 17.96
N SER A 118 1.69 -13.49 17.42
CA SER A 118 1.91 -13.84 16.03
C SER A 118 1.07 -13.01 15.06
N LEU A 119 0.00 -12.35 15.50
CA LEU A 119 -0.88 -11.50 14.68
C LEU A 119 -0.65 -10.00 14.88
N SER A 120 0.11 -9.59 15.90
CA SER A 120 0.39 -8.17 16.15
C SER A 120 1.66 -7.67 15.46
N PHE A 121 1.64 -6.41 15.06
CA PHE A 121 2.80 -5.63 14.64
C PHE A 121 2.65 -4.19 15.15
N SER A 122 3.77 -3.47 15.25
CA SER A 122 3.76 -2.08 15.67
C SER A 122 4.50 -1.20 14.69
N VAL A 123 4.00 0.01 14.50
CA VAL A 123 4.63 1.04 13.66
C VAL A 123 4.91 2.27 14.51
N THR A 124 6.06 2.89 14.31
CA THR A 124 6.46 4.07 15.09
C THR A 124 7.39 4.98 14.29
N HIS A 125 7.58 6.20 14.79
CA HIS A 125 8.61 7.09 14.31
C HIS A 125 9.96 6.68 14.93
N TYR A 126 11.04 6.55 14.15
CA TYR A 126 12.34 6.04 14.67
C TYR A 126 12.90 6.88 15.82
N LYS A 127 12.71 8.21 15.81
CA LYS A 127 13.12 9.10 16.93
C LYS A 127 12.21 9.02 18.16
N HIS A 128 11.02 8.45 18.05
CA HIS A 128 10.02 8.42 19.13
C HIS A 128 9.45 7.00 19.34
N PRO A 129 10.30 6.00 19.63
CA PRO A 129 9.88 4.60 19.73
C PRO A 129 8.82 4.35 20.81
N LYS A 130 8.73 5.22 21.83
CA LYS A 130 7.72 5.16 22.89
C LYS A 130 6.29 5.44 22.41
N GLN A 131 6.10 6.02 21.22
CA GLN A 131 4.79 6.34 20.63
C GLN A 131 4.35 5.30 19.58
N ALA A 132 4.73 4.04 19.78
CA ALA A 132 4.40 2.97 18.84
C ALA A 132 2.89 2.70 18.78
N HIS A 133 2.37 2.55 17.57
CA HIS A 133 1.01 2.14 17.29
C HIS A 133 1.00 0.63 17.10
N THR A 134 0.62 -0.11 18.15
CA THR A 134 0.50 -1.56 18.11
C THR A 134 -0.90 -1.96 17.66
N VAL A 135 -0.96 -2.70 16.56
CA VAL A 135 -2.21 -3.17 15.94
C VAL A 135 -2.17 -4.68 15.75
N GLN A 136 -3.35 -5.30 15.79
CA GLN A 136 -3.53 -6.75 15.63
C GLN A 136 -4.31 -7.03 14.35
N ALA A 137 -3.69 -7.79 13.45
CA ALA A 137 -4.31 -8.31 12.24
C ALA A 137 -5.33 -9.41 12.56
N LYS A 138 -6.30 -9.59 11.67
CA LYS A 138 -7.30 -10.68 11.76
C LYS A 138 -6.70 -12.03 11.38
N THR A 139 -5.74 -12.02 10.46
CA THR A 139 -5.09 -13.23 9.94
C THR A 139 -3.59 -13.04 9.84
N LEU A 140 -2.86 -14.16 9.81
CA LEU A 140 -1.41 -14.14 9.60
C LEU A 140 -1.07 -13.58 8.20
N GLU A 141 -1.92 -13.84 7.22
CA GLU A 141 -1.74 -13.36 5.85
C GLU A 141 -1.87 -11.84 5.75
N GLU A 142 -2.90 -11.25 6.38
CA GLU A 142 -3.03 -9.80 6.46
C GLU A 142 -1.80 -9.17 7.11
N LYS A 143 -1.30 -9.74 8.21
CA LYS A 143 -0.04 -9.29 8.82
C LYS A 143 1.15 -9.40 7.87
N LYS A 144 1.29 -10.50 7.13
CA LYS A 144 2.40 -10.70 6.18
C LYS A 144 2.36 -9.65 5.08
N ILE A 145 1.21 -9.45 4.45
CA ILE A 145 1.01 -8.43 3.41
C ILE A 145 1.38 -7.05 3.94
N TRP A 146 0.79 -6.65 5.08
CA TRP A 146 1.06 -5.33 5.67
C TRP A 146 2.52 -5.12 6.04
N THR A 147 3.13 -6.08 6.72
CA THR A 147 4.54 -5.96 7.11
C THR A 147 5.48 -6.00 5.90
N HIS A 148 5.13 -6.70 4.83
CA HIS A 148 5.89 -6.71 3.57
C HIS A 148 5.85 -5.33 2.90
N HIS A 149 4.66 -4.77 2.67
CA HIS A 149 4.53 -3.46 2.01
C HIS A 149 5.13 -2.32 2.83
N ILE A 150 4.95 -2.32 4.15
CA ILE A 150 5.59 -1.32 5.03
C ILE A 150 7.11 -1.39 4.89
N LYS A 151 7.71 -2.59 4.93
CA LYS A 151 9.16 -2.74 4.75
C LYS A 151 9.62 -2.26 3.38
N ARG A 152 8.89 -2.61 2.33
CA ARG A 152 9.20 -2.20 0.96
C ARG A 152 9.28 -0.66 0.87
N ILE A 153 8.26 0.02 1.38
CA ILE A 153 8.20 1.50 1.38
C ILE A 153 9.30 2.13 2.21
N ILE A 154 9.62 1.56 3.38
CA ILE A 154 10.75 2.02 4.21
C ILE A 154 12.05 1.92 3.40
N LEU A 155 12.32 0.81 2.72
CA LEU A 155 13.54 0.61 1.93
C LEU A 155 13.60 1.54 0.71
N GLU A 156 12.51 1.65 -0.05
CA GLU A 156 12.41 2.53 -1.23
C GLU A 156 12.66 4.01 -0.86
N ASN A 157 12.14 4.46 0.29
CA ASN A 157 12.33 5.83 0.77
C ASN A 157 13.70 6.06 1.44
N HIS A 158 14.37 5.04 1.96
CA HIS A 158 15.75 5.18 2.43
C HIS A 158 16.75 5.29 1.27
N LEU A 159 16.56 4.51 0.21
CA LEU A 159 17.43 4.52 -0.97
C LEU A 159 17.38 5.84 -1.75
N THR A 160 16.20 6.49 -1.80
CA THR A 160 16.02 7.79 -2.45
C THR A 160 16.63 8.97 -1.68
N ASN A 161 17.02 8.78 -0.42
CA ASN A 161 17.66 9.79 0.44
C ASN A 161 19.19 9.65 0.52
N ILE A 162 19.80 8.73 -0.24
CA ILE A 162 21.26 8.64 -0.34
C ILE A 162 21.70 9.72 -1.36
N PRO A 163 22.50 10.73 -0.96
CA PRO A 163 22.98 11.72 -1.91
C PRO A 163 23.81 11.00 -2.98
N GLN A 164 23.41 11.15 -4.25
CA GLN A 164 24.26 10.76 -5.37
C GLN A 164 25.54 11.61 -5.27
N LYS A 165 26.66 10.90 -5.25
CA LYS A 165 28.01 11.45 -5.04
C LYS A 165 28.48 12.22 -6.26
#